data_AF-E1QQN9-F1
#
_entry.id   AF-E1QQN9-F1
#
_cell.length_a   1.000
_cell.length_b   1.000
_cell.length_c   1.000
_cell.angle_alpha   90.00
_cell.angle_beta   90.00
_cell.angle_gamma   90.00
#
_symmetry.space_group_name_H-M   'P 1'
#
loop_
_entity.id
_entity.type
_entity.pdbx_description
1 polymer ?
#
loop_
_entity_poly.entity_id
_entity_poly.type
_entity_poly.pdbx_seq_one_letter_code
_entity_poly.pdbx_strand_id
1 'polypeptide(L)'
;MPKENQQGSKVRLPGEGEMLAKVIELVGDDRAKAVCQDGKVRLVRIPGKYRKKMWLRVGDYILVAPWDFEPNRADLIYKYEKNEVNELRQSGYADVLNQLDELAG
;
A
#
# COMPACT_ATOMS: atom_id res chain seq x y z
N MET A 1 8.78 0.44 22.44
CA MET A 1 9.37 1.73 22.04
C MET A 1 8.31 2.50 21.28
N PRO A 2 7.70 3.55 21.84
CA PRO A 2 6.84 4.44 21.07
C PRO A 2 7.73 5.20 20.08
N LYS A 3 7.38 5.18 18.79
CA LYS A 3 8.09 5.97 17.79
C LYS A 3 7.72 7.43 17.99
N GLU A 4 8.76 8.22 18.24
CA GLU A 4 8.75 9.64 18.52
C GLU A 4 8.04 10.42 17.40
N ASN A 5 7.10 11.28 17.81
CA ASN A 5 6.31 12.14 16.94
C ASN A 5 7.08 13.45 16.77
N GLN A 6 7.60 13.77 15.57
CA GLN A 6 8.25 15.06 15.31
C GLN A 6 7.80 15.68 13.97
N GLN A 7 7.06 16.80 14.15
CA GLN A 7 6.92 17.98 13.29
C GLN A 7 6.63 17.82 11.79
N GLY A 8 5.38 18.13 11.41
CA GLY A 8 4.93 18.40 10.04
C GLY A 8 4.73 17.13 9.22
N SER A 9 3.74 16.30 9.55
CA SER A 9 3.53 15.01 8.89
C SER A 9 3.16 15.19 7.42
N LYS A 10 4.19 15.29 6.57
CA LYS A 10 4.07 15.06 5.14
C LYS A 10 3.94 13.55 4.99
N VAL A 11 2.70 13.07 4.96
CA VAL A 11 2.42 11.67 4.59
C VAL A 11 3.22 11.29 3.35
N ARG A 12 3.78 10.07 3.33
CA ARG A 12 4.54 9.59 2.16
C ARG A 12 3.62 9.53 0.96
N LEU A 13 3.91 10.31 -0.08
CA LEU A 13 3.20 10.23 -1.34
C LEU A 13 3.85 9.19 -2.27
N PRO A 14 3.10 8.60 -3.21
CA PRO A 14 3.66 7.76 -4.26
C PRO A 14 4.73 8.49 -5.06
N GLY A 15 5.91 7.88 -5.20
CA GLY A 15 6.98 8.35 -6.08
C GLY A 15 6.86 7.82 -7.52
N GLU A 16 7.88 8.08 -8.34
CA GLU A 16 7.98 7.55 -9.69
C GLU A 16 8.05 6.01 -9.66
N GLY A 17 7.19 5.34 -10.45
CA GLY A 17 7.09 3.88 -10.47
C GLY A 17 6.37 3.25 -9.26
N GLU A 18 5.91 4.06 -8.31
CA GLU A 18 5.13 3.60 -7.15
C GLU A 18 3.63 3.91 -7.33
N MET A 19 2.77 3.06 -6.77
CA MET A 19 1.33 3.24 -6.82
C MET A 19 0.66 2.85 -5.51
N LEU A 20 -0.45 3.54 -5.21
CA LEU A 20 -1.32 3.14 -4.11
C LEU A 20 -2.01 1.81 -4.46
N ALA A 21 -2.17 0.99 -3.44
CA ALA A 21 -2.92 -0.25 -3.54
C ALA A 21 -3.61 -0.57 -2.23
N LYS A 22 -4.68 -1.37 -2.31
CA LYS A 22 -5.42 -1.86 -1.15
C LYS A 22 -5.37 -3.39 -1.14
N VAL A 23 -5.00 -3.96 0.00
CA VAL A 23 -4.90 -5.41 0.17
C VAL A 23 -6.30 -6.03 0.15
N ILE A 24 -6.51 -6.99 -0.74
CA ILE A 24 -7.77 -7.73 -0.87
C ILE A 24 -7.70 -9.13 -0.26
N GLU A 25 -6.52 -9.75 -0.27
CA GLU A 25 -6.35 -11.13 0.18
C GLU A 25 -4.91 -11.38 0.66
N LEU A 26 -4.75 -12.16 1.73
CA LEU A 26 -3.45 -12.65 2.17
C LEU A 26 -3.23 -14.05 1.58
N VAL A 27 -2.24 -14.21 0.71
CA VAL A 27 -1.97 -15.48 0.01
C VAL A 27 -1.05 -16.40 0.83
N GLY A 28 -0.17 -15.82 1.66
CA GLY A 28 0.89 -16.55 2.35
C GLY A 28 2.20 -16.58 1.54
N ASP A 29 3.21 -17.29 2.04
CA ASP A 29 4.57 -17.32 1.44
C ASP A 29 5.13 -15.92 1.14
N ASP A 30 4.94 -14.99 2.09
CA ASP A 30 5.32 -13.58 1.97
C ASP A 30 4.69 -12.85 0.79
N ARG A 31 3.46 -13.24 0.42
CA ARG A 31 2.67 -12.59 -0.65
C ARG A 31 1.26 -12.22 -0.20
N ALA A 32 0.74 -11.17 -0.81
CA ALA A 32 -0.64 -10.74 -0.71
C ALA A 32 -1.18 -10.36 -2.10
N LYS A 33 -2.50 -10.43 -2.31
CA LYS A 33 -3.14 -9.78 -3.46
C LYS A 33 -3.57 -8.39 -3.06
N ALA A 34 -3.32 -7.42 -3.92
CA ALA A 34 -3.79 -6.06 -3.75
C ALA A 34 -4.32 -5.53 -5.07
N VAL A 35 -5.41 -4.76 -4.99
CA VAL A 35 -5.86 -3.94 -6.11
C VAL A 35 -5.06 -2.64 -6.11
N CYS A 36 -4.53 -2.26 -7.26
CA CYS A 36 -3.70 -1.08 -7.41
C CYS A 36 -4.48 0.08 -8.04
N GLN A 37 -3.93 1.30 -7.97
CA GLN A 37 -4.58 2.53 -8.47
C GLN A 37 -4.92 2.51 -9.97
N ASP A 38 -4.33 1.60 -10.75
CA ASP A 38 -4.62 1.41 -12.18
C ASP A 38 -5.77 0.41 -12.43
N GLY A 39 -6.42 -0.06 -11.38
CA GLY A 39 -7.53 -1.02 -11.43
C GLY A 39 -7.11 -2.48 -11.57
N LYS A 40 -5.81 -2.79 -11.61
CA LYS A 40 -5.33 -4.18 -11.72
C LYS A 40 -5.08 -4.80 -10.35
N VAL A 41 -5.41 -6.09 -10.24
CA VAL A 41 -5.03 -6.91 -9.08
C VAL A 41 -3.65 -7.51 -9.32
N ARG A 42 -2.72 -7.27 -8.39
CA ARG A 42 -1.34 -7.78 -8.46
C ARG A 42 -1.01 -8.67 -7.28
N LEU A 43 -0.09 -9.60 -7.53
CA LEU A 43 0.55 -10.38 -6.48
C LEU A 43 1.73 -9.56 -5.91
N VAL A 44 1.55 -9.09 -4.69
CA VAL A 44 2.52 -8.23 -3.99
C VAL A 44 3.44 -9.09 -3.15
N ARG A 45 4.74 -9.03 -3.42
CA ARG A 45 5.79 -9.64 -2.60
C ARG A 45 6.06 -8.75 -1.38
N ILE A 46 6.27 -9.38 -0.22
CA ILE A 46 6.67 -8.72 1.04
C ILE A 46 8.18 -8.94 1.23
N PRO A 47 9.02 -7.92 0.97
CA PRO A 47 10.47 -8.03 1.19
C PRO A 47 10.82 -8.43 2.63
N GLY A 48 11.89 -9.24 2.77
CA GLY A 48 12.34 -9.77 4.07
C GLY A 48 12.50 -8.72 5.18
N LYS A 49 12.90 -7.49 4.82
CA LYS A 49 13.04 -6.36 5.75
C LYS A 49 11.74 -5.99 6.48
N TYR A 50 10.57 -6.35 5.93
CA TYR A 50 9.26 -6.06 6.50
C TYR A 50 8.65 -7.24 7.27
N ARG A 51 9.10 -8.48 7.03
CA ARG A 51 8.49 -9.71 7.60
C ARG A 51 8.38 -9.71 9.13
N LYS A 52 9.35 -9.11 9.84
CA LYS A 52 9.34 -9.03 11.32
C LYS A 52 8.71 -7.74 11.87
N LYS A 53 8.52 -6.72 11.03
CA LYS A 53 8.19 -5.35 11.48
C LYS A 53 6.78 -4.90 11.09
N MET A 54 6.15 -5.59 10.14
CA MET A 54 4.93 -5.13 9.51
C MET A 54 3.95 -6.29 9.35
N TRP A 55 2.82 -6.19 10.05
CA TRP A 55 1.67 -7.06 9.83
C TRP A 55 0.72 -6.43 8.82
N LEU A 56 0.52 -7.13 7.71
CA LEU A 56 -0.50 -6.82 6.71
C LEU A 56 -1.82 -7.53 7.04
N ARG A 57 -2.91 -6.84 6.79
CA ARG A 57 -4.28 -7.34 6.90
C ARG A 57 -5.04 -6.95 5.64
N VAL A 58 -6.11 -7.70 5.35
CA VAL A 58 -7.07 -7.31 4.33
C VAL A 58 -7.65 -5.94 4.67
N GLY A 59 -7.73 -5.06 3.68
CA GLY A 59 -8.18 -3.68 3.82
C GLY A 59 -7.07 -2.66 4.14
N ASP A 60 -5.84 -3.09 4.41
CA ASP A 60 -4.72 -2.17 4.57
C ASP A 60 -4.41 -1.44 3.24
N TYR A 61 -4.12 -0.14 3.32
CA TYR A 61 -3.57 0.61 2.20
C TYR A 61 -2.04 0.52 2.24
N ILE A 62 -1.47 0.27 1.07
CA ILE A 62 -0.05 0.06 0.88
C ILE A 62 0.44 0.83 -0.34
N LEU A 63 1.75 1.06 -0.35
CA LEU A 63 2.47 1.53 -1.51
C LEU A 63 3.20 0.36 -2.14
N VAL A 64 3.06 0.20 -3.45
CA VAL A 64 3.66 -0.90 -4.20
C VAL A 64 4.43 -0.38 -5.42
N ALA A 65 5.48 -1.09 -5.81
CA ALA A 65 6.22 -0.86 -7.03
C ALA A 65 6.03 -2.07 -7.97
N PRO A 66 5.25 -1.95 -9.06
CA PRO A 66 5.12 -3.01 -10.06
C PRO A 66 6.46 -3.40 -10.67
N TRP A 67 6.59 -4.66 -11.11
CA TRP A 67 7.77 -5.11 -11.84
C TRP A 67 7.64 -4.82 -13.33
N ASP A 68 8.68 -4.26 -13.94
CA ASP A 68 8.68 -3.90 -15.36
C ASP A 68 8.53 -5.11 -16.28
N PHE A 69 9.11 -6.26 -15.90
CA PHE A 69 9.10 -7.49 -16.69
C PHE A 69 7.89 -8.39 -16.44
N GLU A 70 7.18 -8.20 -15.32
CA GLU A 70 6.00 -9.00 -14.95
C GLU A 70 4.95 -8.08 -14.29
N PRO A 71 4.11 -7.39 -15.08
CA PRO A 71 3.25 -6.31 -14.59
C PRO A 71 2.14 -6.78 -13.66
N ASN A 72 1.92 -8.09 -13.53
CA ASN A 72 1.00 -8.70 -12.57
C ASN A 72 1.62 -8.87 -11.17
N ARG A 73 2.90 -8.53 -11.01
CA ARG A 73 3.63 -8.58 -9.74
C ARG A 73 4.09 -7.20 -9.32
N ALA A 74 4.21 -7.03 -8.01
CA ALA A 74 4.74 -5.82 -7.42
C ALA A 74 5.49 -6.13 -6.12
N ASP A 75 6.34 -5.21 -5.70
CA ASP A 75 6.98 -5.22 -4.39
C ASP A 75 6.28 -4.26 -3.44
N LEU A 76 6.06 -4.71 -2.20
CA LEU A 76 5.61 -3.85 -1.12
C LEU A 76 6.70 -2.86 -0.74
N ILE A 77 6.38 -1.57 -0.80
CA ILE A 77 7.27 -0.47 -0.41
C ILE A 77 6.93 0.05 0.99
N TYR A 78 5.64 0.26 1.28
CA TYR A 78 5.20 0.93 2.51
C TYR A 78 3.79 0.49 2.94
N LYS A 79 3.51 0.53 4.26
CA LYS A 79 2.15 0.43 4.82
C LYS A 79 1.73 1.79 5.32
N TYR A 80 0.54 2.22 4.95
CA TYR A 80 -0.06 3.38 5.61
C TYR A 80 -0.76 2.94 6.89
N GLU A 81 -0.51 3.66 7.97
CA GLU A 81 -1.35 3.60 9.16
C GLU A 81 -2.65 4.37 8.93
N LYS A 82 -3.67 4.09 9.75
CA LYS A 82 -5.00 4.72 9.63
C LYS A 82 -4.92 6.26 9.62
N ASN A 83 -4.01 6.82 10.40
CA ASN A 83 -3.80 8.26 10.52
C ASN A 83 -3.28 8.84 9.20
N GLU A 84 -2.30 8.16 8.60
CA GLU A 84 -1.68 8.53 7.33
C GLU A 84 -2.67 8.39 6.16
N VAL A 85 -3.56 7.39 6.19
CA VAL A 85 -4.65 7.28 5.20
C VAL A 85 -5.56 8.50 5.24
N ASN A 86 -5.84 9.04 6.43
CA ASN A 86 -6.63 10.26 6.56
C ASN A 86 -5.88 11.49 6.02
N GLU A 87 -4.57 11.56 6.24
CA GLU A 87 -3.72 12.60 5.65
C GLU A 87 -3.66 12.48 4.12
N LEU A 88 -3.61 11.26 3.56
CA LEU A 88 -3.70 11.02 2.11
C LEU A 88 -5.02 11.51 1.52
N ARG A 89 -6.14 11.30 2.22
CA ARG A 89 -7.44 11.85 1.80
C ARG A 89 -7.41 13.37 1.72
N GLN A 90 -6.74 14.04 2.68
CA GLN A 90 -6.64 15.49 2.71
C GLN A 90 -5.62 16.05 1.70
N SER A 91 -4.65 15.25 1.26
CA SER A 91 -3.60 15.67 0.33
C SER A 91 -3.94 15.48 -1.16
N GLY A 92 -5.20 15.16 -1.49
CA GLY A 92 -5.69 15.04 -2.87
C GLY A 92 -5.76 13.62 -3.42
N TYR A 93 -5.51 12.59 -2.58
CA TYR A 93 -5.64 11.18 -2.99
C TYR A 93 -7.00 10.56 -2.59
N ALA A 94 -7.97 11.37 -2.14
CA ALA A 94 -9.28 10.88 -1.72
C ALA A 94 -9.98 10.06 -2.82
N ASP A 95 -9.99 10.56 -4.06
CA ASP A 95 -10.64 9.88 -5.19
C ASP A 95 -9.99 8.52 -5.48
N VAL A 96 -8.65 8.46 -5.43
CA VAL A 96 -7.90 7.21 -5.61
C VAL A 96 -8.23 6.21 -4.50
N LEU A 97 -8.29 6.66 -3.24
CA LEU A 97 -8.62 5.80 -2.11
C LEU A 97 -10.06 5.28 -2.20
N ASN A 98 -11.02 6.13 -2.62
CA ASN A 98 -12.41 5.72 -2.82
C ASN A 98 -12.52 4.70 -3.97
N GLN A 99 -11.82 4.92 -5.08
CA GLN A 99 -11.77 3.96 -6.18
C GLN A 99 -11.18 2.61 -5.73
N LEU A 100 -10.11 2.63 -4.92
CA LEU A 100 -9.54 1.42 -4.34
C LEU A 100 -10.52 0.73 -3.37
N ASP A 101 -11.35 1.48 -2.67
CA ASP A 101 -12.39 0.93 -1.79
C ASP A 101 -13.48 0.22 -2.58
N GLU A 102 -13.93 0.80 -3.69
CA GLU A 102 -14.93 0.22 -4.59
C GLU A 102 -14.43 -1.04 -5.26
N LEU A 103 -13.17 -1.07 -5.72
CA LEU A 103 -12.59 -2.23 -6.39
C LEU A 103 -12.20 -3.37 -5.43
N ALA A 104 -12.08 -3.08 -4.14
CA ALA A 104 -11.76 -4.07 -3.11
C ALA A 104 -13.00 -4.66 -2.42
N GLY A 105 -14.17 -4.04 -2.61
CA GLY A 105 -15.47 -4.52 -2.11
C GLY A 105 -16.08 -5.57 -3.01
#